data_AF-A0A139Q9Q7-F1
#
_entry.id   AF-A0A139Q9Q7-F1
#
_cell.length_a   1.000
_cell.length_b   1.000
_cell.length_c   1.000
_cell.angle_alpha   90.00
_cell.angle_beta   90.00
_cell.angle_gamma   90.00
#
_symmetry.space_group_name_H-M   'P 1'
#
loop_
_entity.id
_entity.type
_entity.pdbx_description
1 polymer ?
#
loop_
_entity_poly.entity_id
_entity_poly.type
_entity_poly.pdbx_seq_one_letter_code
_entity_poly.pdbx_strand_id
1 'polypeptide(L)'
;MNLSKVREEDNSYYVLNTGSISKWEKRLELYMEDALVLMHPVQHQVLLKTLPGLAQSFGSIIDALSFPDAIATLCGDDVCLVICEDAEAAQKCFEELKKFAPPFFFGE
;
A
#
# COMPACT_ATOMS: atom_id res chain seq x y z
N MET A 1 -0.72 -5.28 -15.76
CA MET A 1 0.61 -4.64 -15.73
C MET A 1 0.52 -3.43 -16.67
N ASN A 2 1.26 -2.33 -16.43
CA ASN A 2 1.20 -1.15 -17.33
C ASN A 2 2.11 -1.38 -18.54
N LEU A 3 1.81 -2.44 -19.30
CA LEU A 3 2.61 -2.88 -20.43
C LEU A 3 1.97 -2.37 -21.72
N SER A 4 2.72 -1.57 -22.46
CA SER A 4 2.39 -1.23 -23.83
C SER A 4 3.11 -2.21 -24.74
N LYS A 5 2.36 -2.91 -25.59
CA LYS A 5 2.97 -3.71 -26.66
C LYS A 5 3.43 -2.76 -27.76
N VAL A 6 4.74 -2.67 -27.96
CA VAL A 6 5.35 -1.91 -29.04
C VAL A 6 5.63 -2.88 -30.19
N ARG A 7 5.37 -2.42 -31.41
CA ARG A 7 5.72 -3.13 -32.64
C ARG A 7 6.71 -2.27 -33.41
N GLU A 8 7.88 -2.81 -33.68
CA GLU A 8 8.88 -2.24 -34.58
C GLU A 8 9.21 -3.26 -35.65
N GLU A 9 8.96 -2.92 -36.91
CA GLU A 9 9.24 -3.75 -38.10
C GLU A 9 8.81 -5.22 -37.93
N ASP A 10 9.75 -6.11 -37.59
CA ASP A 10 9.56 -7.56 -37.41
C ASP A 10 9.55 -8.04 -35.95
N ASN A 11 9.76 -7.13 -34.99
CA ASN A 11 9.80 -7.42 -33.57
C ASN A 11 8.61 -6.83 -32.81
N SER A 12 8.12 -7.57 -31.82
CA SER A 12 7.18 -7.04 -30.84
C SER A 12 7.67 -7.29 -29.44
N TYR A 13 7.75 -6.24 -28.64
CA TYR A 13 8.20 -6.29 -27.26
C TYR A 13 7.23 -5.51 -26.37
N TYR A 14 7.21 -5.84 -25.09
CA TYR A 14 6.40 -5.14 -24.10
C TYR A 14 7.27 -4.12 -23.37
N VAL A 15 6.79 -2.89 -23.27
CA VAL A 15 7.45 -1.82 -22.53
C VAL A 15 6.60 -1.48 -21.30
N LEU A 16 7.25 -1.34 -20.15
CA LEU A 16 6.62 -0.83 -18.94
C LEU A 16 6.47 0.69 -19.06
N ASN A 17 5.24 1.17 -19.05
CA ASN A 17 4.97 2.59 -19.03
C ASN A 17 5.06 3.10 -17.58
N THR A 18 6.10 3.87 -17.28
CA THR A 18 6.42 4.38 -15.93
C THR A 18 5.82 5.77 -15.64
N GLY A 19 5.11 6.38 -16.61
CA GLY A 19 4.71 7.79 -16.57
C GLY A 19 3.34 8.12 -15.98
N SER A 20 2.72 7.25 -15.17
CA SER A 20 1.44 7.51 -14.51
C SER A 20 1.61 7.40 -12.99
N ILE A 21 0.68 8.00 -12.20
CA ILE A 21 0.43 7.64 -10.79
C ILE A 21 0.69 6.14 -10.65
N SER A 22 1.54 5.76 -9.70
CA SER A 22 1.98 4.38 -9.56
C SER A 22 0.72 3.52 -9.48
N LYS A 23 0.59 2.53 -10.35
CA LYS A 23 -0.55 1.59 -10.34
C LYS A 23 -0.82 1.07 -8.91
N TRP A 24 0.22 0.97 -8.10
CA TRP A 24 0.15 0.55 -6.71
C TRP A 24 -0.50 1.58 -5.79
N GLU A 25 -0.30 2.88 -6.02
CA GLU A 25 -0.98 3.96 -5.29
C GLU A 25 -2.48 3.85 -5.48
N LYS A 26 -2.94 3.80 -6.74
CA LYS A 26 -4.37 3.64 -7.05
C LYS A 26 -4.96 2.34 -6.52
N ARG A 27 -4.18 1.25 -6.49
CA ARG A 27 -4.62 -0.01 -5.88
C ARG A 27 -4.73 0.14 -4.36
N LEU A 28 -3.81 0.85 -3.73
CA LEU A 28 -3.87 1.10 -2.29
C LEU A 28 -5.11 1.92 -1.94
N GLU A 29 -5.40 3.00 -2.68
CA GLU A 29 -6.62 3.82 -2.50
C GLU A 29 -7.88 2.96 -2.53
N LEU A 30 -8.04 2.11 -3.56
CA LEU A 30 -9.20 1.23 -3.68
C LEU A 30 -9.31 0.23 -2.53
N TYR A 31 -8.20 -0.37 -2.11
CA TYR A 31 -8.21 -1.30 -0.98
C TYR A 31 -8.52 -0.59 0.34
N MET A 32 -7.96 0.60 0.54
CA MET A 32 -8.22 1.43 1.71
C MET A 32 -9.69 1.85 1.80
N GLU A 33 -10.35 2.09 0.66
CA GLU A 33 -11.78 2.39 0.60
C GLU A 33 -12.67 1.17 0.84
N ASP A 34 -12.40 0.05 0.17
CA ASP A 34 -13.30 -1.09 0.15
C ASP A 34 -13.12 -2.05 1.34
N ALA A 35 -11.91 -2.10 1.92
CA ALA A 35 -11.50 -3.22 2.77
C ALA A 35 -10.79 -2.86 4.07
N LEU A 36 -10.42 -1.59 4.29
CA LEU A 36 -9.82 -1.17 5.56
C LEU A 36 -10.89 -1.08 6.64
N VAL A 37 -10.62 -1.70 7.79
CA VAL A 37 -11.51 -1.69 8.97
C VAL A 37 -10.95 -0.80 10.07
N LEU A 38 -9.63 -0.81 10.26
CA LEU A 38 -8.94 0.01 11.26
C LEU A 38 -7.53 0.30 10.76
N MET A 39 -7.03 1.50 11.01
CA MET A 39 -5.60 1.80 10.91
C MET A 39 -5.15 2.58 12.14
N HIS A 40 -4.10 2.12 12.81
CA HIS A 40 -3.63 2.77 14.04
C HIS A 40 -2.12 2.56 14.27
N PRO A 41 -1.36 3.62 14.61
CA PRO A 41 0.01 3.46 15.04
C PRO A 41 0.08 2.87 16.47
N VAL A 42 0.95 1.88 16.67
CA VAL A 42 1.20 1.24 17.97
C VAL A 42 2.71 1.06 18.14
N GLN A 43 3.32 1.85 19.04
CA GLN A 43 4.78 1.88 19.20
C GLN A 43 5.47 2.06 17.84
N HIS A 44 6.40 1.17 17.47
CA HIS A 44 7.17 1.20 16.23
C HIS A 44 6.45 0.54 15.04
N GLN A 45 5.12 0.42 15.08
CA GLN A 45 4.35 -0.29 14.06
C GLN A 45 3.11 0.49 13.66
N VAL A 46 2.63 0.28 12.44
CA VAL A 46 1.28 0.67 12.01
C VAL A 46 0.45 -0.59 11.82
N LEU A 47 -0.62 -0.70 12.58
CA LEU A 47 -1.58 -1.80 12.49
C LEU A 47 -2.65 -1.45 11.46
N LEU A 48 -2.89 -2.35 10.51
CA LEU A 48 -4.00 -2.32 9.57
C LEU A 48 -4.89 -3.54 9.85
N LYS A 49 -6.15 -3.29 10.24
CA LYS A 49 -7.20 -4.31 10.23
C LYS A 49 -7.93 -4.22 8.90
N THR A 50 -8.16 -5.36 8.26
CA THR A 50 -8.84 -5.45 6.97
C THR A 50 -10.08 -6.34 7.07
N LEU A 51 -10.87 -6.41 6.00
CA LEU A 51 -11.81 -7.51 5.80
C LEU A 51 -11.05 -8.85 5.72
N PRO A 52 -11.70 -9.98 6.07
CA PRO A 52 -11.08 -11.31 6.06
C PRO A 52 -10.40 -11.67 4.73
N GLY A 53 -9.21 -12.27 4.81
CA GLY A 53 -8.43 -12.74 3.67
C GLY A 53 -7.72 -11.65 2.84
N LEU A 54 -7.79 -10.37 3.23
CA LEU A 54 -7.22 -9.27 2.45
C LEU A 54 -5.91 -8.69 3.00
N ALA A 55 -5.49 -9.06 4.22
CA ALA A 55 -4.33 -8.42 4.84
C ALA A 55 -3.03 -8.59 4.03
N GLN A 56 -2.78 -9.79 3.47
CA GLN A 56 -1.61 -10.01 2.60
C GLN A 56 -1.61 -9.14 1.34
N SER A 57 -2.80 -8.81 0.81
CA SER A 57 -2.90 -7.93 -0.36
C SER A 57 -2.46 -6.51 -0.01
N PHE A 58 -2.84 -6.02 1.18
CA PHE A 58 -2.32 -4.74 1.69
C PHE A 58 -0.81 -4.75 1.85
N GLY A 59 -0.24 -5.77 2.53
CA GLY A 59 1.21 -5.88 2.70
C GLY A 59 1.97 -5.87 1.38
N SER A 60 1.52 -6.68 0.41
CA SER A 60 2.15 -6.72 -0.91
C SER A 60 2.10 -5.38 -1.65
N ILE A 61 1.03 -4.59 -1.50
CA ILE A 61 0.93 -3.26 -2.11
C ILE A 61 1.85 -2.28 -1.39
N ILE A 62 1.89 -2.31 -0.05
CA ILE A 62 2.73 -1.44 0.77
C ILE A 62 4.21 -1.70 0.49
N ASP A 63 4.64 -2.97 0.44
CA ASP A 63 6.01 -3.35 0.09
C ASP A 63 6.40 -2.83 -1.31
N ALA A 64 5.49 -2.96 -2.28
CA ALA A 64 5.71 -2.50 -3.66
C ALA A 64 5.82 -0.97 -3.78
N LEU A 65 5.21 -0.23 -2.86
CA LEU A 65 5.33 1.24 -2.78
C LEU A 65 6.60 1.69 -2.05
N SER A 66 7.24 0.80 -1.28
CA SER A 66 8.53 1.06 -0.62
C SER A 66 8.55 2.36 0.18
N PHE A 67 7.60 2.50 1.13
CA PHE A 67 7.51 3.66 2.02
C PHE A 67 8.82 3.84 2.81
N PRO A 68 9.41 5.05 2.85
CA PRO A 68 10.73 5.27 3.48
C PRO A 68 10.81 4.86 4.95
N ASP A 69 9.72 5.07 5.70
CA ASP A 69 9.66 4.77 7.14
C ASP A 69 9.27 3.30 7.44
N ALA A 70 8.98 2.49 6.42
CA ALA A 70 8.62 1.08 6.57
C ALA A 70 9.84 0.18 6.34
N ILE A 71 10.19 -0.63 7.34
CA ILE A 71 11.25 -1.64 7.25
C ILE A 71 10.73 -2.90 6.56
N ALA A 72 9.56 -3.37 6.98
CA ALA A 72 8.93 -4.59 6.47
C ALA A 72 7.44 -4.62 6.79
N THR A 73 6.70 -5.50 6.12
CA THR A 73 5.32 -5.84 6.48
C THR A 73 5.20 -7.29 6.96
N LEU A 74 4.30 -7.52 7.92
CA LEU A 74 3.91 -8.86 8.38
C LEU A 74 2.40 -8.94 8.39
N CYS A 75 1.83 -9.78 7.52
CA CYS A 75 0.38 -9.92 7.42
C CYS A 75 -0.09 -11.35 7.72
N GLY A 76 -1.15 -11.43 8.53
CA GLY A 76 -1.96 -12.64 8.72
C GLY A 76 -3.12 -12.70 7.72
N ASP A 77 -4.29 -13.15 8.20
CA ASP A 77 -5.51 -13.22 7.39
C ASP A 77 -6.19 -11.84 7.23
N ASP A 78 -6.42 -11.16 8.35
CA ASP A 78 -7.21 -9.92 8.42
C ASP A 78 -6.50 -8.79 9.19
N VAL A 79 -5.23 -8.98 9.53
CA VAL A 79 -4.36 -7.98 10.15
C VAL A 79 -3.04 -7.92 9.37
N CYS A 80 -2.60 -6.72 9.03
CA CYS A 80 -1.23 -6.48 8.58
C CYS A 80 -0.54 -5.45 9.48
N LEU A 81 0.71 -5.74 9.84
CA LEU A 81 1.58 -4.85 10.60
C LEU A 81 2.65 -4.29 9.66
N VAL A 82 2.75 -2.97 9.60
CA VAL A 82 3.89 -2.29 8.97
C VAL A 82 4.89 -1.99 10.09
N ILE A 83 6.08 -2.58 9.99
CA ILE A 83 7.13 -2.46 11.01
C ILE A 83 8.04 -1.29 10.62
N CYS A 84 8.24 -0.37 11.55
CA CYS A 84 9.10 0.81 11.40
C CYS A 84 10.27 0.74 12.41
N GLU A 85 11.24 1.64 12.26
CA GLU A 85 12.42 1.69 13.15
C GLU A 85 12.03 2.04 14.60
N ASP A 86 11.18 3.05 14.76
CA ASP A 86 10.73 3.55 16.05
C ASP A 86 9.31 4.15 15.98
N ALA A 87 8.84 4.69 17.10
CA ALA A 87 7.50 5.26 17.19
C ALA A 87 7.31 6.55 16.38
N GLU A 88 8.37 7.33 16.15
CA GLU A 88 8.28 8.53 15.34
C GLU A 88 8.16 8.16 13.85
N ALA A 89 8.96 7.19 13.40
CA ALA A 89 8.86 6.62 12.06
C ALA A 89 7.49 5.97 11.82
N ALA A 90 6.95 5.25 12.80
CA ALA A 90 5.59 4.69 12.70
C ALA A 90 4.52 5.78 12.55
N GLN A 91 4.64 6.89 13.28
CA GLN A 91 3.70 8.01 13.14
C GLN A 91 3.81 8.66 11.75
N LYS A 92 5.03 8.85 11.22
CA LYS A 92 5.25 9.37 9.86
C LYS A 92 4.67 8.43 8.80
N CYS A 93 4.95 7.13 8.92
CA CYS A 93 4.40 6.10 8.06
C CYS A 93 2.86 6.11 8.09
N PHE A 94 2.27 6.25 9.27
CA PHE A 94 0.82 6.36 9.42
C PHE A 94 0.25 7.58 8.70
N GLU A 95 0.84 8.77 8.86
CA GLU A 95 0.38 9.98 8.17
C GLU A 95 0.52 9.87 6.64
N GLU A 96 1.53 9.16 6.14
CA GLU A 96 1.66 8.87 4.70
C GLU A 96 0.59 7.89 4.22
N LEU A 97 0.39 6.77 4.93
CA LEU A 97 -0.66 5.79 4.60
C LEU A 97 -2.07 6.39 4.67
N LYS A 98 -2.29 7.33 5.60
CA LYS A 98 -3.56 8.04 5.79
C LYS A 98 -4.00 8.82 4.57
N LYS A 99 -3.08 9.26 3.71
CA LYS A 99 -3.41 9.96 2.45
C LYS A 99 -4.15 9.07 1.45
N PHE A 100 -4.01 7.76 1.56
CA PHE A 100 -4.69 6.78 0.71
C PHE A 100 -6.04 6.34 1.28
N ALA A 101 -6.35 6.68 2.53
CA ALA A 101 -7.61 6.34 3.16
C ALA A 101 -8.72 7.32 2.78
N PRO A 102 -9.99 6.90 2.80
CA PRO A 102 -11.11 7.80 2.57
C PRO A 102 -11.12 8.97 3.55
N PRO A 103 -11.50 10.19 3.13
CA PRO A 103 -11.43 11.39 3.97
C PRO A 103 -12.29 11.32 5.24
N PHE A 104 -13.31 10.46 5.25
CA PHE A 104 -14.21 10.23 6.39
C PHE A 104 -13.75 9.10 7.32
N PHE A 105 -12.72 8.33 6.95
CA PHE A 105 -12.31 7.14 7.71
C PHE A 105 -11.78 7.48 9.12
N PHE A 106 -11.19 8.66 9.29
CA PHE A 106 -10.65 9.14 10.57
C PHE A 106 -11.50 10.25 11.22
N GLY A 107 -12.71 10.49 10.72
CA GLY A 107 -13.65 11.42 11.34
C GLY A 107 -14.40 10.77 12.50
N GLU A 108 -14.70 11.56 13.54
CA GLU A 108 -15.71 11.21 14.56
C GLU A 108 -17.13 11.23 13.99
#